data_AF-A0A960S4X5-F1
#
_entry.id   AF-A0A960S4X5-F1
#
_cell.length_a   1.000
_cell.length_b   1.000
_cell.length_c   1.000
_cell.angle_alpha   90.00
_cell.angle_beta   90.00
_cell.angle_gamma   90.00
#
_symmetry.space_group_name_H-M   'P 1'
#
loop_
_entity.id
_entity.type
_entity.pdbx_description
1 polymer ?
#
loop_
_entity_poly.entity_id
_entity_poly.type
_entity_poly.pdbx_seq_one_letter_code
_entity_poly.pdbx_strand_id
1 'polypeptide(L)'
;MEKVDGCEQYDCQNMTPNYTVSSESVENYIGTSPTVMVYGFADCQYEGVILGLKNHPTIYKVFDHSLGYDWYKEDESDDFARRLDGTKIHQISSGIQNMEDSDDDFACKMKCKAALVNQVLENYRAVHIENRDITPILFCIDYENKTTGETLMHPLTSENILSKTKILQFTHQKSVLANELVTHSELRRAYRLCFDESIDPEIRSIAQRTFKFIKVKETTEDLLVTRRGTTFSQRFHFYDLEQVEAPWERHDFADELKKRNDCSIGKQKSLAKTDWKNELNLEAQKIISTPS
;
A
#
# COMPACT_ATOMS: atom_id res chain seq x y z
N MET A 1 -29.94 43.47 34.20
CA MET A 1 -29.99 42.46 33.14
C MET A 1 -28.79 42.69 32.24
N GLU A 2 -27.65 42.11 32.59
CA GLU A 2 -26.49 42.05 31.68
C GLU A 2 -26.72 40.89 30.73
N LYS A 3 -26.65 41.16 29.42
CA LYS A 3 -26.69 40.15 28.38
C LYS A 3 -25.37 39.40 28.40
N VAL A 4 -25.42 38.12 28.75
CA VAL A 4 -24.34 37.17 28.52
C VAL A 4 -24.55 36.61 27.11
N ASP A 5 -24.04 37.34 26.11
CA ASP A 5 -23.92 36.84 24.74
C ASP A 5 -22.49 36.29 24.57
N GLY A 6 -22.36 34.99 24.32
CA GLY A 6 -21.06 34.37 24.11
C GLY A 6 -21.08 32.85 24.21
N CYS A 7 -22.04 32.19 23.56
CA CYS A 7 -21.92 30.77 23.28
C CYS A 7 -20.99 30.64 22.06
N GLU A 8 -19.68 30.69 22.30
CA GLU A 8 -18.70 30.30 21.29
C GLU A 8 -19.05 28.86 20.85
N GLN A 9 -19.43 28.69 19.59
CA GLN A 9 -19.49 27.38 18.97
C GLN A 9 -18.08 26.79 19.02
N TYR A 10 -17.86 25.92 19.99
CA TYR A 10 -16.60 25.22 20.16
C TYR A 10 -16.37 24.36 18.94
N ASP A 11 -15.31 24.69 18.22
CA ASP A 11 -14.84 24.00 17.04
C ASP A 11 -14.23 22.64 17.47
N CYS A 12 -15.10 21.69 17.79
CA CYS A 12 -14.76 20.30 18.14
C CYS A 12 -14.22 19.51 16.93
N GLN A 13 -14.03 20.14 15.77
CA GLN A 13 -13.82 19.46 14.50
C GLN A 13 -12.35 19.11 14.19
N ASN A 14 -11.37 19.58 14.99
CA ASN A 14 -9.96 19.23 14.80
C ASN A 14 -9.40 18.42 15.97
N MET A 15 -10.13 17.38 16.41
CA MET A 15 -9.48 16.26 17.11
C MET A 15 -8.67 15.47 16.09
N THR A 16 -7.48 15.96 15.77
CA THR A 16 -6.54 15.22 14.93
C THR A 16 -6.35 13.84 15.55
N PRO A 17 -6.50 12.76 14.76
CA PRO A 17 -6.38 11.41 15.26
C PRO A 17 -4.99 11.22 15.92
N ASN A 18 -4.96 10.70 17.16
CA ASN A 18 -3.75 10.43 17.93
C ASN A 18 -3.07 9.12 17.51
N TYR A 19 -2.57 9.07 16.29
CA TYR A 19 -1.93 7.88 15.72
C TYR A 19 -0.45 8.19 15.59
N THR A 20 0.40 7.29 16.08
CA THR A 20 1.85 7.42 16.01
C THR A 20 2.46 6.09 15.62
N VAL A 21 3.47 6.12 14.77
CA VAL A 21 4.33 4.95 14.49
C VAL A 21 5.67 5.16 15.18
N SER A 22 6.23 4.12 15.79
CA SER A 22 7.53 4.21 16.47
C SER A 22 8.64 4.60 15.48
N SER A 23 9.57 5.46 15.91
CA SER A 23 10.68 5.88 15.06
C SER A 23 11.62 4.73 14.70
N GLU A 24 11.80 3.78 15.63
CA GLU A 24 12.55 2.54 15.38
C GLU A 24 11.93 1.73 14.22
N SER A 25 10.60 1.62 14.16
CA SER A 25 9.91 0.96 13.05
C SER A 25 10.13 1.69 11.71
N VAL A 26 10.09 3.02 11.72
CA VAL A 26 10.35 3.81 10.51
C VAL A 26 11.79 3.58 10.02
N GLU A 27 12.77 3.69 10.92
CA GLU A 27 14.18 3.48 10.60
C GLU A 27 14.46 2.06 10.10
N ASN A 28 13.86 1.04 10.71
CA ASN A 28 14.11 -0.36 10.35
C ASN A 28 13.47 -0.77 9.01
N TYR A 29 12.29 -0.26 8.67
CA TYR A 29 11.50 -0.80 7.55
C TYR A 29 11.30 0.17 6.40
N ILE A 30 11.34 1.48 6.68
CA ILE A 30 11.29 2.54 5.66
C ILE A 30 12.71 3.02 5.34
N GLY A 31 13.60 2.99 6.33
CA GLY A 31 14.98 3.44 6.20
C GLY A 31 15.07 4.95 6.13
N THR A 32 16.00 5.44 5.31
CA THR A 32 16.20 6.86 5.03
C THR A 32 15.19 7.45 4.06
N SER A 33 14.32 6.60 3.47
CA SER A 33 13.34 7.05 2.51
C SER A 33 12.29 7.92 3.19
N PRO A 34 12.14 9.18 2.77
CA PRO A 34 11.16 10.07 3.39
C PRO A 34 9.75 9.87 2.78
N THR A 35 9.61 8.88 1.90
CA THR A 35 8.36 8.49 1.26
C THR A 35 8.10 7.01 1.49
N VAL A 36 6.83 6.68 1.68
CA VAL A 36 6.39 5.31 1.89
C VAL A 36 5.01 5.11 1.28
N MET A 37 4.77 3.90 0.78
CA MET A 37 3.45 3.48 0.34
C MET A 37 2.96 2.37 1.26
N VAL A 38 1.69 2.43 1.67
CA VAL A 38 1.13 1.46 2.61
C VAL A 38 -0.05 0.74 1.99
N TYR A 39 -0.01 -0.58 2.08
CA TYR A 39 -1.06 -1.51 1.75
C TYR A 39 -1.36 -2.38 2.97
N GLY A 40 -2.58 -2.86 3.10
CA GLY A 40 -2.89 -3.91 4.07
C GLY A 40 -4.32 -4.40 3.96
N PHE A 41 -4.60 -5.48 4.66
CA PHE A 41 -5.99 -5.86 4.92
C PHE A 41 -6.60 -4.87 5.92
N ALA A 42 -7.90 -4.60 5.81
CA ALA A 42 -8.56 -3.56 6.61
C ALA A 42 -8.50 -3.86 8.12
N ASP A 43 -8.59 -5.13 8.46
CA ASP A 43 -8.43 -5.69 9.80
C ASP A 43 -6.97 -5.69 10.30
N CYS A 44 -5.98 -5.41 9.45
CA CYS A 44 -4.60 -5.23 9.87
C CYS A 44 -4.25 -3.81 10.34
N GLN A 45 -5.25 -2.93 10.55
CA GLN A 45 -5.07 -1.53 10.99
C GLN A 45 -4.11 -0.71 10.12
N TYR A 46 -4.02 -1.02 8.82
CA TYR A 46 -3.11 -0.33 7.91
C TYR A 46 -3.45 1.18 7.77
N GLU A 47 -4.72 1.57 7.91
CA GLU A 47 -5.13 2.98 7.96
C GLU A 47 -4.56 3.70 9.19
N GLY A 48 -4.52 3.01 10.34
CA GLY A 48 -3.90 3.52 11.54
C GLY A 48 -2.40 3.75 11.36
N VAL A 49 -1.73 2.84 10.64
CA VAL A 49 -0.33 3.00 10.23
C VAL A 49 -0.16 4.19 9.28
N ILE A 50 -1.03 4.37 8.28
CA ILE A 50 -1.01 5.54 7.38
C ILE A 50 -1.11 6.84 8.17
N LEU A 51 -2.07 6.94 9.09
CA LEU A 51 -2.27 8.13 9.92
C LEU A 51 -1.05 8.37 10.83
N GLY A 52 -0.50 7.32 11.43
CA GLY A 52 0.69 7.43 12.27
C GLY A 52 1.95 7.84 11.50
N LEU A 53 2.13 7.35 10.28
CA LEU A 53 3.24 7.73 9.40
C LEU A 53 3.10 9.17 8.90
N LYS A 54 1.88 9.65 8.60
CA LYS A 54 1.63 11.07 8.24
C LYS A 54 2.04 12.04 9.35
N ASN A 55 2.00 11.59 10.60
CA ASN A 55 2.42 12.37 11.77
C ASN A 55 3.92 12.18 12.12
N HIS A 56 4.64 11.29 11.43
CA HIS A 56 6.03 10.99 11.75
C HIS A 56 6.97 12.08 11.21
N PRO A 57 7.94 12.57 12.00
CA PRO A 57 8.75 13.76 11.63
C PRO A 57 9.64 13.58 10.39
N THR A 58 10.00 12.35 10.04
CA THR A 58 10.88 12.05 8.90
C THR A 58 10.15 11.64 7.63
N ILE A 59 8.84 11.41 7.70
CA ILE A 59 8.04 10.95 6.56
C ILE A 59 7.27 12.16 6.00
N TYR A 60 7.62 12.59 4.80
CA TYR A 60 6.95 13.73 4.17
C TYR A 60 5.73 13.33 3.34
N LYS A 61 5.69 12.09 2.83
CA LYS A 61 4.58 11.62 1.97
C LYS A 61 4.29 10.15 2.18
N VAL A 62 3.03 9.89 2.48
CA VAL A 62 2.44 8.55 2.54
C VAL A 62 1.50 8.42 1.36
N PHE A 63 1.79 7.50 0.45
CA PHE A 63 0.88 7.17 -0.63
C PHE A 63 -0.08 6.07 -0.16
N ASP A 64 -1.36 6.25 -0.45
CA ASP A 64 -2.33 5.16 -0.38
C ASP A 64 -2.41 4.47 -1.77
N HIS A 65 -3.27 3.47 -1.86
CA HIS A 65 -3.55 2.72 -3.08
C HIS A 65 -4.07 3.59 -4.25
N SER A 66 -4.30 4.89 -4.05
CA SER A 66 -4.79 5.81 -5.09
C SER A 66 -3.73 6.23 -6.11
N LEU A 67 -2.46 5.83 -5.95
CA LEU A 67 -1.38 6.02 -6.92
C LEU A 67 -1.73 5.34 -8.26
N GLY A 68 -2.38 6.07 -9.17
CA GLY A 68 -2.90 5.56 -10.45
C GLY A 68 -4.39 5.83 -10.70
N TYR A 69 -5.05 6.60 -9.83
CA TYR A 69 -6.39 7.10 -10.09
C TYR A 69 -6.37 8.48 -10.74
N ASP A 70 -7.13 8.63 -11.83
CA ASP A 70 -7.35 9.91 -12.51
C ASP A 70 -8.01 10.99 -11.63
N TRP A 71 -8.72 10.64 -10.56
CA TRP A 71 -9.40 11.62 -9.70
C TRP A 71 -8.51 12.25 -8.62
N TYR A 72 -7.25 11.83 -8.50
CA TYR A 72 -6.22 12.57 -7.76
C TYR A 72 -5.63 13.73 -8.59
N LYS A 73 -6.29 14.09 -9.69
CA LYS A 73 -6.18 15.40 -10.33
C LYS A 73 -6.81 16.43 -9.39
N GLU A 74 -6.05 16.86 -8.37
CA GLU A 74 -6.33 18.15 -7.74
C GLU A 74 -6.25 19.21 -8.84
N ASP A 75 -7.42 19.74 -9.20
CA ASP A 75 -7.68 20.86 -10.09
C ASP A 75 -6.91 20.89 -11.43
N GLU A 76 -7.64 20.58 -12.50
CA GLU A 76 -7.48 21.06 -13.88
C GLU A 76 -6.08 21.55 -14.29
N SER A 77 -5.20 20.66 -14.79
CA SER A 77 -4.37 20.89 -16.00
C SER A 77 -3.19 19.94 -16.23
N ASP A 78 -2.89 18.98 -15.34
CA ASP A 78 -1.75 18.08 -15.57
C ASP A 78 -2.09 16.60 -15.39
N ASP A 79 -1.83 15.81 -16.43
CA ASP A 79 -1.93 14.33 -16.48
C ASP A 79 -0.88 13.61 -15.62
N PHE A 80 -0.43 14.22 -14.52
CA PHE A 80 0.70 13.72 -13.73
C PHE A 80 0.41 13.82 -12.23
N ALA A 81 0.59 12.72 -11.51
CA ALA A 81 0.81 12.82 -10.07
C ALA A 81 2.18 13.50 -9.83
N ARG A 82 2.23 14.53 -9.00
CA ARG A 82 3.47 15.26 -8.69
C ARG A 82 4.07 14.79 -7.37
N ARG A 83 5.39 14.62 -7.33
CA ARG A 83 6.16 14.54 -6.07
C ARG A 83 6.16 15.91 -5.38
N LEU A 84 6.50 15.97 -4.08
CA LEU A 84 6.62 17.25 -3.36
C LEU A 84 7.75 18.14 -3.91
N ASP A 85 8.74 17.56 -4.59
CA ASP A 85 9.80 18.27 -5.30
C ASP A 85 9.36 18.79 -6.68
N GLY A 86 8.10 18.59 -7.08
CA GLY A 86 7.54 19.00 -8.36
C GLY A 86 7.76 18.02 -9.52
N THR A 87 8.46 16.91 -9.29
CA THR A 87 8.73 15.91 -10.34
C THR A 87 7.45 15.18 -10.75
N LYS A 88 7.22 15.10 -12.06
CA LYS A 88 6.10 14.36 -12.66
C LYS A 88 6.35 12.85 -12.54
N ILE A 89 5.40 12.13 -11.92
CA ILE A 89 5.39 10.66 -11.88
C ILE A 89 4.81 10.18 -13.21
N HIS A 90 5.53 9.29 -13.91
CA HIS A 90 4.99 8.68 -15.12
C HIS A 90 3.98 7.61 -14.72
N GLN A 91 2.70 7.87 -14.98
CA GLN A 91 1.69 6.83 -14.92
C GLN A 91 1.78 6.01 -16.20
N ILE A 92 2.05 4.70 -16.09
CA ILE A 92 1.66 3.79 -17.17
C ILE A 92 0.13 3.79 -17.15
N SER A 93 -0.47 4.49 -18.11
CA SER A 93 -1.86 4.31 -18.43
C SER A 93 -2.01 2.85 -18.87
N SER A 94 -2.48 1.98 -17.97
CA SER A 94 -3.10 0.74 -18.42
C SER A 94 -4.13 1.19 -19.46
N GLY A 95 -4.01 0.76 -20.71
CA GLY A 95 -4.84 1.18 -21.87
C GLY A 95 -6.32 0.84 -21.73
N ILE A 96 -6.93 1.30 -20.65
CA ILE A 96 -8.30 1.13 -20.20
C ILE A 96 -8.87 2.54 -20.02
N GLN A 97 -8.68 3.37 -21.03
CA GLN A 97 -9.62 4.45 -21.29
C GLN A 97 -10.84 3.75 -21.89
N ASN A 98 -12.04 4.03 -21.36
CA ASN A 98 -13.35 3.52 -21.78
C ASN A 98 -13.86 2.29 -21.00
N MET A 99 -14.12 2.46 -19.71
CA MET A 99 -15.21 1.76 -19.01
C MET A 99 -15.91 2.77 -18.09
N GLU A 100 -16.51 3.78 -18.71
CA GLU A 100 -17.70 4.41 -18.14
C GLU A 100 -18.79 3.32 -18.18
N ASP A 101 -19.51 3.12 -17.07
CA ASP A 101 -20.65 2.19 -16.92
C ASP A 101 -20.37 0.71 -16.56
N SER A 102 -19.41 0.40 -15.67
CA SER A 102 -19.44 -0.89 -14.98
C SER A 102 -19.19 -0.74 -13.48
N ASP A 103 -20.11 -1.29 -12.68
CA ASP A 103 -20.09 -1.43 -11.21
C ASP A 103 -18.69 -1.16 -10.59
N ASP A 104 -18.60 -0.05 -9.85
CA ASP A 104 -17.38 0.62 -9.31
C ASP A 104 -16.32 -0.29 -8.66
N ASP A 105 -16.69 -1.50 -8.29
CA ASP A 105 -15.88 -2.46 -7.57
C ASP A 105 -14.74 -3.08 -8.41
N PHE A 106 -14.88 -3.12 -9.75
CA PHE A 106 -13.86 -3.72 -10.64
C PHE A 106 -12.77 -2.74 -11.07
N ALA A 107 -13.11 -1.45 -11.23
CA ALA A 107 -12.18 -0.40 -11.67
C ALA A 107 -11.13 -0.08 -10.59
N CYS A 108 -11.53 -0.04 -9.31
CA CYS A 108 -10.65 0.12 -8.15
C CYS A 108 -9.54 -0.96 -8.10
N LYS A 109 -9.91 -2.22 -8.37
CA LYS A 109 -9.05 -3.42 -8.27
C LYS A 109 -7.99 -3.53 -9.38
N MET A 110 -8.17 -2.86 -10.52
CA MET A 110 -7.15 -2.83 -11.59
C MET A 110 -6.11 -1.73 -11.34
N LYS A 111 -6.52 -0.61 -10.76
CA LYS A 111 -5.65 0.54 -10.46
C LYS A 111 -4.62 0.24 -9.37
N CYS A 112 -5.01 -0.51 -8.34
CA CYS A 112 -4.10 -0.95 -7.27
C CYS A 112 -2.94 -1.84 -7.78
N LYS A 113 -3.15 -2.65 -8.82
CA LYS A 113 -2.08 -3.49 -9.42
C LYS A 113 -1.11 -2.67 -10.26
N ALA A 114 -1.62 -1.68 -10.99
CA ALA A 114 -0.82 -0.78 -11.78
C ALA A 114 0.09 0.06 -10.87
N ALA A 115 -0.43 0.51 -9.73
CA ALA A 115 0.33 1.21 -8.70
C ALA A 115 1.59 0.47 -8.26
N LEU A 116 1.50 -0.84 -7.98
CA LEU A 116 2.66 -1.66 -7.60
C LEU A 116 3.72 -1.72 -8.73
N VAL A 117 3.28 -1.89 -9.98
CA VAL A 117 4.19 -1.94 -11.14
C VAL A 117 4.87 -0.59 -11.35
N ASN A 118 4.08 0.50 -11.32
CA ASN A 118 4.56 1.86 -11.49
C ASN A 118 5.56 2.22 -10.38
N GLN A 119 5.28 1.85 -9.14
CA GLN A 119 6.20 2.13 -8.04
C GLN A 119 7.52 1.37 -8.17
N VAL A 120 7.50 0.12 -8.67
CA VAL A 120 8.75 -0.61 -8.97
C VAL A 120 9.55 0.08 -10.07
N LEU A 121 8.90 0.58 -11.13
CA LEU A 121 9.57 1.35 -12.18
C LEU A 121 10.10 2.70 -11.69
N GLU A 122 9.34 3.40 -10.86
CA GLU A 122 9.76 4.64 -10.21
C GLU A 122 10.97 4.40 -9.31
N ASN A 123 11.00 3.29 -8.57
CA ASN A 123 12.15 2.90 -7.77
C ASN A 123 13.35 2.50 -8.65
N TYR A 124 13.11 1.85 -9.78
CA TYR A 124 14.16 1.53 -10.77
C TYR A 124 14.81 2.83 -11.27
N ARG A 125 13.99 3.80 -11.70
CA ARG A 125 14.46 5.14 -12.10
C ARG A 125 15.17 5.86 -10.96
N ALA A 126 14.61 5.84 -9.75
CA ALA A 126 15.18 6.51 -8.58
C ALA A 126 16.61 6.03 -8.32
N VAL A 127 16.84 4.72 -8.38
CA VAL A 127 18.16 4.12 -8.16
C VAL A 127 19.12 4.42 -9.32
N HIS A 128 18.69 4.23 -10.57
CA HIS A 128 19.62 4.25 -11.72
C HIS A 128 19.87 5.63 -12.33
N ILE A 129 18.90 6.54 -12.25
CA ILE A 129 19.01 7.87 -12.84
C ILE A 129 19.22 8.93 -11.77
N GLU A 130 18.42 8.87 -10.71
CA GLU A 130 18.33 9.96 -9.74
C GLU A 130 19.27 9.76 -8.54
N ASN A 131 19.88 8.57 -8.42
CA ASN A 131 20.71 8.17 -7.28
C ASN A 131 20.02 8.45 -5.93
N ARG A 132 18.73 8.10 -5.85
CA ARG A 132 17.88 8.24 -4.65
C ARG A 132 17.50 6.88 -4.10
N ASP A 133 17.13 6.86 -2.82
CA ASP A 133 16.64 5.67 -2.16
C ASP A 133 15.29 5.21 -2.71
N ILE A 134 15.04 3.91 -2.52
CA ILE A 134 13.77 3.25 -2.88
C ILE A 134 12.65 3.78 -1.97
N THR A 135 11.47 4.00 -2.55
CA THR A 135 10.23 4.18 -1.79
C THR A 135 9.65 2.79 -1.48
N PRO A 136 9.70 2.33 -0.22
CA PRO A 136 9.19 1.02 0.12
C PRO A 136 7.67 0.99 0.09
N ILE A 137 7.15 -0.19 -0.22
CA ILE A 137 5.73 -0.53 -0.12
C ILE A 137 5.59 -1.47 1.09
N LEU A 138 4.93 -1.01 2.14
CA LEU A 138 4.63 -1.80 3.33
C LEU A 138 3.30 -2.54 3.15
N PHE A 139 3.31 -3.86 3.22
CA PHE A 139 2.13 -4.71 3.29
C PHE A 139 1.86 -5.09 4.74
N CYS A 140 0.84 -4.49 5.36
CA CYS A 140 0.32 -4.86 6.66
C CYS A 140 -0.51 -6.15 6.49
N ILE A 141 0.06 -7.28 6.91
CA ILE A 141 -0.52 -8.61 6.66
C ILE A 141 -0.94 -9.35 7.91
N ASP A 142 -0.48 -8.92 9.08
CA ASP A 142 -0.86 -9.46 10.39
C ASP A 142 -1.05 -8.30 11.36
N TYR A 143 -1.83 -8.52 12.41
CA TYR A 143 -2.11 -7.54 13.44
C TYR A 143 -2.14 -8.15 14.85
N GLU A 144 -1.65 -7.38 15.81
CA GLU A 144 -1.67 -7.69 17.24
C GLU A 144 -1.99 -6.43 18.04
N ASN A 145 -3.08 -6.44 18.81
CA ASN A 145 -3.38 -5.44 19.80
C ASN A 145 -2.81 -5.88 21.16
N LYS A 146 -1.71 -5.26 21.58
CA LYS A 146 -1.05 -5.56 22.87
C LYS A 146 -1.91 -5.20 24.07
N THR A 147 -2.83 -4.23 23.95
CA THR A 147 -3.69 -3.81 25.06
C THR A 147 -4.80 -4.83 25.32
N THR A 148 -5.44 -5.34 24.26
CA THR A 148 -6.55 -6.31 24.39
C THR A 148 -6.09 -7.76 24.32
N GLY A 149 -4.86 -8.02 23.84
CA GLY A 149 -4.35 -9.35 23.51
C GLY A 149 -4.95 -9.92 22.22
N GLU A 150 -5.72 -9.12 21.47
CA GLU A 150 -6.30 -9.54 20.19
C GLU A 150 -5.19 -9.73 19.14
N THR A 151 -5.24 -10.83 18.40
CA THR A 151 -4.33 -11.08 17.29
C THR A 151 -5.14 -11.52 16.09
N LEU A 152 -4.91 -10.88 14.95
CA LEU A 152 -5.51 -11.21 13.67
C LEU A 152 -4.37 -11.64 12.74
N MET A 153 -4.40 -12.91 12.35
CA MET A 153 -3.45 -13.47 11.40
C MET A 153 -4.19 -13.83 10.13
N HIS A 154 -3.73 -13.30 9.00
CA HIS A 154 -4.30 -13.70 7.72
C HIS A 154 -3.63 -15.00 7.27
N PRO A 155 -4.39 -16.08 7.04
CA PRO A 155 -3.83 -17.29 6.48
C PRO A 155 -3.49 -17.05 5.01
N LEU A 156 -2.31 -16.51 4.76
CA LEU A 156 -1.75 -16.30 3.44
C LEU A 156 -1.15 -17.61 2.94
N THR A 157 -2.03 -18.53 2.54
CA THR A 157 -1.64 -19.78 1.87
C THR A 157 -1.43 -19.54 0.38
N SER A 158 -0.65 -20.41 -0.26
CA SER A 158 -0.52 -20.49 -1.72
C SER A 158 -1.87 -20.65 -2.39
N GLU A 159 -2.74 -21.49 -1.85
CA GLU A 159 -4.09 -21.66 -2.37
C GLU A 159 -4.86 -20.33 -2.36
N ASN A 160 -4.82 -19.58 -1.25
CA ASN A 160 -5.53 -18.32 -1.09
C ASN A 160 -4.98 -17.24 -2.03
N ILE A 161 -3.66 -17.02 -2.02
CA ILE A 161 -3.03 -16.01 -2.88
C ILE A 161 -3.21 -16.35 -4.36
N LEU A 162 -3.11 -17.62 -4.74
CA LEU A 162 -3.22 -18.05 -6.13
C LEU A 162 -4.66 -18.26 -6.60
N SER A 163 -5.62 -18.39 -5.69
CA SER A 163 -7.03 -18.55 -6.04
C SER A 163 -7.55 -17.29 -6.74
N LYS A 164 -8.08 -17.44 -7.96
CA LYS A 164 -8.82 -16.36 -8.62
C LYS A 164 -10.20 -16.15 -7.99
N THR A 165 -10.63 -17.08 -7.14
CA THR A 165 -11.88 -17.05 -6.39
C THR A 165 -11.73 -16.01 -5.28
N LYS A 166 -12.64 -15.03 -5.21
CA LYS A 166 -12.77 -14.18 -4.02
C LYS A 166 -13.14 -15.09 -2.86
N ILE A 167 -12.18 -15.40 -2.00
CA ILE A 167 -12.50 -16.04 -0.73
C ILE A 167 -13.01 -14.91 0.15
N LEU A 168 -14.33 -14.74 0.17
CA LEU A 168 -15.01 -13.92 1.17
C LEU A 168 -14.75 -14.61 2.52
N GLN A 169 -13.63 -14.31 3.17
CA GLN A 169 -13.42 -14.73 4.54
C GLN A 169 -14.38 -13.91 5.40
N PHE A 170 -15.48 -14.56 5.78
CA PHE A 170 -16.44 -14.08 6.76
C PHE A 170 -15.82 -14.19 8.16
N THR A 171 -14.82 -13.37 8.46
CA THR A 171 -14.35 -13.20 9.84
C THR A 171 -15.07 -12.00 10.44
N HIS A 172 -16.15 -12.34 11.15
CA HIS A 172 -16.94 -11.51 12.06
C HIS A 172 -17.63 -10.24 11.53
N GLN A 173 -18.93 -10.18 11.82
CA GLN A 173 -19.83 -9.06 11.58
C GLN A 173 -19.26 -7.72 12.07
N LYS A 174 -18.66 -6.93 11.17
CA LYS A 174 -18.76 -5.47 11.13
C LYS A 174 -18.19 -4.96 9.80
N SER A 175 -19.08 -4.38 9.00
CA SER A 175 -18.83 -3.73 7.71
C SER A 175 -18.56 -4.65 6.52
N VAL A 176 -19.64 -4.96 5.79
CA VAL A 176 -19.64 -5.48 4.41
C VAL A 176 -18.98 -4.48 3.42
N LEU A 177 -18.62 -3.27 3.87
CA LEU A 177 -18.04 -2.20 3.06
C LEU A 177 -16.53 -1.98 3.30
N ALA A 178 -15.91 -2.65 4.28
CA ALA A 178 -14.51 -2.42 4.64
C ALA A 178 -13.53 -3.48 4.10
N ASN A 179 -14.02 -4.58 3.55
CA ASN A 179 -13.17 -5.71 3.16
C ASN A 179 -12.70 -5.59 1.70
N GLU A 180 -11.38 -5.71 1.50
CA GLU A 180 -10.66 -5.87 0.21
C GLU A 180 -9.86 -4.65 -0.32
N LEU A 181 -9.18 -3.87 0.54
CA LEU A 181 -8.22 -2.84 0.06
C LEU A 181 -6.84 -3.41 -0.30
N VAL A 182 -6.45 -4.55 0.28
CA VAL A 182 -5.51 -5.49 -0.34
C VAL A 182 -6.26 -6.75 -0.70
N THR A 183 -6.19 -7.13 -1.97
CA THR A 183 -6.66 -8.43 -2.41
C THR A 183 -5.47 -9.35 -2.61
N HIS A 184 -5.72 -10.65 -2.54
CA HIS A 184 -4.76 -11.67 -3.00
C HIS A 184 -4.16 -11.37 -4.39
N SER A 185 -4.82 -10.54 -5.21
CA SER A 185 -4.34 -10.18 -6.53
C SER A 185 -3.21 -9.14 -6.55
N GLU A 186 -3.10 -8.25 -5.55
CA GLU A 186 -1.94 -7.37 -5.33
C GLU A 186 -0.74 -8.20 -4.87
N LEU A 187 -0.94 -9.12 -3.90
CA LEU A 187 0.10 -10.05 -3.45
C LEU A 187 0.62 -10.92 -4.61
N ARG A 188 -0.26 -11.42 -5.48
CA ARG A 188 0.17 -12.12 -6.71
C ARG A 188 0.99 -11.24 -7.64
N ARG A 189 0.65 -9.94 -7.75
CA ARG A 189 1.38 -9.02 -8.62
C ARG A 189 2.78 -8.76 -8.05
N ALA A 190 2.88 -8.50 -6.76
CA ALA A 190 4.15 -8.34 -6.06
C ALA A 190 5.03 -9.60 -6.22
N TYR A 191 4.46 -10.79 -6.00
CA TYR A 191 5.16 -12.05 -6.25
C TYR A 191 5.70 -12.14 -7.68
N ARG A 192 4.87 -11.88 -8.70
CA ARG A 192 5.31 -11.94 -10.10
C ARG A 192 6.43 -10.94 -10.37
N LEU A 193 6.33 -9.72 -9.87
CA LEU A 193 7.38 -8.71 -10.01
C LEU A 193 8.71 -9.15 -9.38
N CYS A 194 8.67 -9.95 -8.31
CA CYS A 194 9.88 -10.44 -7.64
C CYS A 194 10.51 -11.68 -8.27
N PHE A 195 9.72 -12.57 -8.89
CA PHE A 195 10.19 -13.93 -9.24
C PHE A 195 9.95 -14.36 -10.68
N ASP A 196 9.13 -13.65 -11.47
CA ASP A 196 8.82 -14.06 -12.84
C ASP A 196 10.05 -13.91 -13.75
N GLU A 197 10.59 -15.03 -14.24
CA GLU A 197 11.86 -15.06 -14.99
C GLU A 197 11.83 -14.29 -16.32
N SER A 198 10.65 -13.98 -16.86
CA SER A 198 10.55 -13.15 -18.05
C SER A 198 10.68 -11.64 -17.75
N ILE A 199 10.75 -11.24 -16.49
CA ILE A 199 11.03 -9.87 -16.07
C ILE A 199 12.53 -9.69 -15.88
N ASP A 200 13.04 -8.54 -16.32
CA ASP A 200 14.45 -8.19 -16.18
C ASP A 200 14.98 -8.45 -14.75
N PRO A 201 16.15 -9.12 -14.58
CA PRO A 201 16.70 -9.46 -13.27
C PRO A 201 16.93 -8.26 -12.34
N GLU A 202 17.27 -7.10 -12.89
CA GLU A 202 17.50 -5.87 -12.11
C GLU A 202 16.17 -5.30 -11.62
N ILE A 203 15.14 -5.28 -12.47
CA ILE A 203 13.78 -4.91 -12.05
C ILE A 203 13.29 -5.84 -10.94
N ARG A 204 13.54 -7.16 -11.05
CA ARG A 204 13.17 -8.12 -9.99
C ARG A 204 13.88 -7.82 -8.67
N SER A 205 15.17 -7.48 -8.72
CA SER A 205 15.95 -7.06 -7.55
C SER A 205 15.37 -5.80 -6.90
N ILE A 206 15.01 -4.79 -7.69
CA ILE A 206 14.33 -3.59 -7.20
C ILE A 206 12.97 -3.92 -6.59
N ALA A 207 12.19 -4.81 -7.22
CA ALA A 207 10.90 -5.24 -6.68
C ALA A 207 11.05 -5.92 -5.30
N GLN A 208 12.02 -6.83 -5.15
CA GLN A 208 12.32 -7.49 -3.87
C GLN A 208 12.74 -6.52 -2.77
N ARG A 209 13.43 -5.43 -3.13
CA ARG A 209 13.76 -4.36 -2.17
C ARG A 209 12.57 -3.44 -1.87
N THR A 210 11.66 -3.28 -2.83
CA THR A 210 10.49 -2.40 -2.74
C THR A 210 9.44 -2.96 -1.78
N PHE A 211 9.09 -4.25 -1.89
CA PHE A 211 8.00 -4.82 -1.08
C PHE A 211 8.49 -5.28 0.29
N LYS A 212 7.84 -4.80 1.34
CA LYS A 212 8.08 -5.19 2.74
C LYS A 212 6.79 -5.73 3.33
N PHE A 213 6.88 -6.79 4.13
CA PHE A 213 5.75 -7.40 4.79
C PHE A 213 5.88 -7.16 6.28
N ILE A 214 4.82 -6.64 6.89
CA ILE A 214 4.83 -6.22 8.28
C ILE A 214 3.63 -6.77 9.05
N LYS A 215 3.89 -7.14 10.29
CA LYS A 215 2.90 -7.29 11.35
C LYS A 215 2.76 -5.95 12.07
N VAL A 216 1.53 -5.51 12.27
CA VAL A 216 1.20 -4.27 12.98
C VAL A 216 0.93 -4.60 14.44
N LYS A 217 1.73 -4.06 15.35
CA LYS A 217 1.57 -4.19 16.81
C LYS A 217 1.03 -2.89 17.38
N GLU A 218 -0.23 -2.87 17.75
CA GLU A 218 -0.88 -1.70 18.33
C GLU A 218 -0.87 -1.76 19.86
N THR A 219 -0.58 -0.62 20.49
CA THR A 219 -0.85 -0.37 21.90
C THR A 219 -1.79 0.83 22.00
N THR A 220 -2.85 0.70 22.78
CA THR A 220 -3.80 1.78 23.07
C THR A 220 -3.66 2.25 24.50
N GLU A 221 -3.64 3.56 24.69
CA GLU A 221 -3.59 4.19 26.00
C GLU A 221 -4.66 5.28 26.10
N ASP A 222 -5.39 5.32 27.21
CA ASP A 222 -6.33 6.40 27.51
C ASP A 222 -5.60 7.43 28.40
N LEU A 223 -5.29 8.60 27.84
CA LEU A 223 -4.57 9.67 28.54
C LEU A 223 -5.53 10.82 28.90
N LEU A 224 -5.35 11.40 30.08
CA LEU A 224 -6.07 12.60 30.48
C LEU A 224 -5.42 13.84 29.84
N VAL A 225 -6.19 14.55 29.03
CA VAL A 225 -5.74 15.77 28.34
C VAL A 225 -6.53 16.95 28.87
N THR A 226 -5.82 17.98 29.36
CA THR A 226 -6.44 19.23 29.81
C THR A 226 -6.32 20.28 28.72
N ARG A 227 -7.46 20.80 28.22
CA ARG A 227 -7.51 21.94 27.30
C ARG A 227 -8.46 23.00 27.83
N ARG A 228 -7.98 24.25 27.87
CA ARG A 228 -8.75 25.42 28.35
C ARG A 228 -9.42 25.20 29.73
N GLY A 229 -8.72 24.51 30.64
CA GLY A 229 -9.20 24.23 31.99
C GLY A 229 -10.13 23.01 32.12
N THR A 230 -10.52 22.36 31.02
CA THR A 230 -11.33 21.13 31.03
C THR A 230 -10.45 19.92 30.76
N THR A 231 -10.55 18.90 31.62
CA THR A 231 -9.84 17.62 31.46
C THR A 231 -10.78 16.56 30.91
N PHE A 232 -10.37 15.88 29.86
CA PHE A 232 -11.11 14.76 29.27
C PHE A 232 -10.16 13.59 28.98
N SER A 233 -10.71 12.38 28.96
CA SER A 233 -9.97 11.18 28.55
C SER A 233 -9.91 11.14 27.03
N GLN A 234 -8.70 11.00 26.47
CA GLN A 234 -8.48 10.86 25.04
C GLN A 234 -7.68 9.59 24.78
N ARG A 235 -8.13 8.79 23.81
CA ARG A 235 -7.44 7.56 23.40
C ARG A 235 -6.29 7.87 22.45
N PHE A 236 -5.16 7.23 22.66
CA PHE A 236 -3.97 7.29 21.82
C PHE A 236 -3.68 5.89 21.27
N HIS A 237 -3.27 5.85 20.00
CA HIS A 237 -2.93 4.63 19.29
C HIS A 237 -1.45 4.70 18.90
N PHE A 238 -0.67 3.75 19.44
CA PHE A 238 0.76 3.61 19.20
C PHE A 238 0.99 2.35 18.38
N TYR A 239 1.59 2.49 17.21
CA TYR A 239 1.88 1.41 16.30
C TYR A 239 3.37 1.13 16.28
N ASP A 240 3.71 -0.13 16.51
CA ASP A 240 5.02 -0.68 16.26
C ASP A 240 4.90 -1.68 15.11
N LEU A 241 5.87 -1.68 14.21
CA LEU A 241 5.87 -2.53 13.03
C LEU A 241 6.90 -3.64 13.27
N GLU A 242 6.61 -4.84 12.78
CA GLU A 242 7.55 -5.95 12.82
C GLU A 242 7.62 -6.55 11.43
N GLN A 243 8.82 -6.61 10.84
CA GLN A 243 8.99 -7.30 9.57
C GLN A 243 8.74 -8.79 9.74
N VAL A 244 7.92 -9.32 8.84
CA VAL A 244 7.64 -10.74 8.72
C VAL A 244 8.13 -11.22 7.36
N GLU A 245 8.35 -12.53 7.24
CA GLU A 245 8.69 -13.15 5.96
C GLU A 245 7.59 -12.88 4.94
N ALA A 246 8.00 -12.71 3.68
CA ALA A 246 7.02 -12.59 2.62
C ALA A 246 6.20 -13.89 2.53
N PRO A 247 4.91 -13.84 2.15
CA PRO A 247 4.05 -15.03 2.14
C PRO A 247 4.61 -16.19 1.31
N TRP A 248 5.41 -15.86 0.29
CA TRP A 248 6.03 -16.82 -0.62
C TRP A 248 7.39 -17.37 -0.19
N GLU A 249 7.97 -16.85 0.88
CA GLU A 249 9.20 -17.38 1.48
C GLU A 249 8.89 -18.59 2.38
N ARG A 250 7.61 -18.80 2.72
CA ARG A 250 7.14 -19.98 3.44
C ARG A 250 7.29 -21.24 2.57
N HIS A 251 7.83 -22.30 3.17
CA HIS A 251 8.21 -23.54 2.46
C HIS A 251 7.07 -24.21 1.67
N ASP A 252 5.82 -24.05 2.11
CA ASP A 252 4.63 -24.59 1.45
C ASP A 252 4.26 -23.87 0.15
N PHE A 253 4.69 -22.61 0.00
CA PHE A 253 4.25 -21.74 -1.08
C PHE A 253 5.02 -21.94 -2.39
N ALA A 254 6.34 -22.13 -2.31
CA ALA A 254 7.23 -22.19 -3.47
C ALA A 254 6.92 -23.39 -4.39
N ASP A 255 6.61 -24.54 -3.79
CA ASP A 255 6.35 -25.79 -4.52
C ASP A 255 5.02 -25.78 -5.29
N GLU A 256 3.97 -25.16 -4.74
CA GLU A 256 2.67 -25.07 -5.40
C GLU A 256 2.68 -24.08 -6.57
N LEU A 257 3.45 -23.01 -6.46
CA LEU A 257 3.53 -21.97 -7.48
C LEU A 257 4.26 -22.44 -8.73
N LYS A 258 5.37 -23.15 -8.54
CA LYS A 258 6.11 -23.78 -9.65
C LYS A 258 5.20 -24.72 -10.44
N LYS A 259 4.47 -25.60 -9.74
CA LYS A 259 3.51 -26.54 -10.35
C LYS A 259 2.41 -25.84 -11.17
N ARG A 260 1.88 -24.71 -10.69
CA ARG A 260 0.79 -23.98 -11.39
C ARG A 260 1.28 -23.14 -12.56
N ASN A 261 2.43 -22.49 -12.45
CA ASN A 261 3.02 -21.72 -13.57
C ASN A 261 3.29 -22.66 -14.75
N ASP A 262 3.89 -23.82 -14.51
CA ASP A 262 4.15 -24.85 -15.53
C ASP A 262 2.86 -25.38 -16.18
N CYS A 263 1.78 -25.52 -15.41
CA CYS A 263 0.48 -25.97 -15.92
C CYS A 263 -0.26 -24.92 -16.77
N SER A 264 -0.02 -23.63 -16.54
CA SER A 264 -0.74 -22.54 -17.21
C SER A 264 -0.15 -22.12 -18.56
N ILE A 265 1.13 -22.40 -18.79
CA ILE A 265 1.82 -22.18 -20.08
C ILE A 265 1.20 -23.02 -21.21
N GLY A 266 0.58 -24.16 -20.89
CA GLY A 266 -0.08 -25.03 -21.87
C GLY A 266 -1.46 -24.57 -22.38
N LYS A 267 -2.09 -23.54 -21.78
CA LYS A 267 -3.51 -23.18 -22.10
C LYS A 267 -3.73 -21.77 -22.64
N GLN A 268 -2.73 -20.91 -22.75
CA GLN A 268 -2.91 -19.57 -23.33
C GLN A 268 -2.74 -19.59 -24.86
N LYS A 269 -3.77 -20.04 -25.57
CA LYS A 269 -4.01 -19.65 -26.97
C LYS A 269 -5.03 -18.51 -27.01
N SER A 270 -4.66 -17.47 -27.77
CA SER A 270 -5.49 -16.38 -28.32
C SER A 270 -6.31 -15.52 -27.35
N LEU A 271 -5.73 -14.39 -26.96
CA LEU A 271 -6.35 -13.07 -27.06
C LEU A 271 -5.26 -12.04 -26.74
N ALA A 272 -5.16 -11.00 -27.57
CA ALA A 272 -4.17 -9.92 -27.49
C ALA A 272 -4.37 -9.08 -26.22
N LYS A 273 -4.11 -9.65 -25.04
CA LYS A 273 -3.78 -8.87 -23.86
C LYS A 273 -2.32 -8.49 -24.01
N THR A 274 -2.06 -7.20 -24.11
CA THR A 274 -0.71 -6.66 -24.06
C THR A 274 -0.02 -7.23 -22.83
N ASP A 275 1.10 -7.90 -23.06
CA ASP A 275 1.84 -8.56 -22.00
C ASP A 275 2.53 -7.46 -21.19
N TRP A 276 1.92 -7.04 -20.09
CA TRP A 276 2.41 -5.99 -19.19
C TRP A 276 3.88 -6.20 -18.79
N LYS A 277 4.41 -7.42 -18.86
CA LYS A 277 5.82 -7.72 -18.61
C LYS A 277 6.72 -7.20 -19.72
N ASN A 278 6.30 -7.34 -20.97
CA ASN A 278 7.03 -6.78 -22.11
C ASN A 278 7.00 -5.26 -22.06
N GLU A 279 5.84 -4.66 -21.71
CA GLU A 279 5.75 -3.22 -21.49
C GLU A 279 6.66 -2.74 -20.36
N LEU A 280 6.66 -3.45 -19.23
CA LEU A 280 7.54 -3.18 -18.08
C LEU A 280 9.02 -3.19 -18.48
N ASN A 281 9.46 -4.24 -19.19
CA ASN A 281 10.84 -4.36 -19.65
C ASN A 281 11.19 -3.27 -20.67
N LEU A 282 10.30 -2.97 -21.62
CA LEU A 282 10.50 -1.91 -22.61
C LEU A 282 10.60 -0.54 -21.95
N GLU A 283 9.77 -0.26 -20.93
CA GLU A 283 9.79 1.01 -20.22
C GLU A 283 11.07 1.18 -19.41
N ALA A 284 11.54 0.13 -18.74
CA ALA A 284 12.85 0.15 -18.08
C ALA A 284 14.01 0.42 -19.05
N GLN A 285 13.98 -0.20 -20.24
CA GLN A 285 14.98 0.08 -21.28
C GLN A 285 14.94 1.55 -21.73
N LYS A 286 13.74 2.13 -21.88
CA LYS A 286 13.60 3.56 -22.21
C LYS A 286 14.20 4.47 -21.13
N ILE A 287 13.94 4.16 -19.86
CA ILE A 287 14.48 4.88 -18.69
C ILE A 287 16.02 4.96 -18.82
N ILE A 288 16.70 3.83 -19.00
CA ILE A 288 18.18 3.79 -19.13
C ILE A 288 18.67 4.56 -20.37
N SER A 289 17.93 4.50 -21.48
CA SER A 289 18.32 5.13 -22.74
C SER A 289 18.12 6.66 -22.78
N THR A 290 17.44 7.24 -21.78
CA THR A 290 17.17 8.68 -21.73
C THR A 290 18.45 9.40 -21.27
N PRO A 291 19.04 10.30 -22.08
CA PRO A 291 20.25 11.03 -21.68
C PRO A 291 19.95 11.90 -20.45
N SER A 292 20.81 11.79 -19.44
CA SER A 292 20.85 12.65 -18.24
C SER A 292 21.18 14.09 -18.57
#